data_AF-A0AAV0WXI3-F1
#
_entry.id   AF-A0AAV0WXI3-F1
#
_cell.length_a   1.000
_cell.length_b   1.000
_cell.length_c   1.000
_cell.angle_alpha   90.00
_cell.angle_beta   90.00
_cell.angle_gamma   90.00
#
_symmetry.space_group_name_H-M   'P 1'
#
loop_
_entity.id
_entity.type
_entity.pdbx_description
1 polymer ?
#
loop_
_entity_poly.entity_id
_entity_poly.type
_entity_poly.pdbx_seq_one_letter_code
_entity_poly.pdbx_strand_id
1 'polypeptide(L)'
;MKDPMTVSKAKILLERALNVDEYYLPAIYMIAQIYEQEGNLSPAVAVLHKQALDQPTCRIYQMLGDLSVKQNQLEKAFDFYYSALNLDPNNKRVMESLESLGKPCNTSTATSADSTGPVLNGSLLDATFSGVNNAENESTPFNNAVHEEDTFMDSDHEGSGSDISI
;
A
#
# COMPACT_ATOMS: atom_id res chain seq x y z
N MET A 1 -21.21 -21.95 12.29
CA MET A 1 -20.30 -21.36 13.30
C MET A 1 -19.13 -22.31 13.43
N LYS A 2 -17.90 -21.87 13.16
CA LYS A 2 -16.70 -22.69 13.41
C LYS A 2 -16.43 -22.62 14.91
N ASP A 3 -16.35 -23.76 15.56
CA ASP A 3 -16.19 -23.80 17.02
C ASP A 3 -14.88 -23.10 17.42
N PRO A 4 -14.92 -22.14 18.38
CA PRO A 4 -13.74 -21.40 18.80
C PRO A 4 -12.63 -22.33 19.32
N MET A 5 -13.00 -23.48 19.88
CA MET A 5 -12.06 -24.50 20.35
C MET A 5 -11.26 -25.13 19.19
N THR A 6 -11.86 -25.24 18.01
CA THR A 6 -11.19 -25.79 16.82
C THR A 6 -10.22 -24.78 16.23
N VAL A 7 -10.56 -23.49 16.28
CA VAL A 7 -9.69 -22.38 15.84
C VAL A 7 -8.42 -22.30 16.71
N SER A 8 -8.57 -22.36 18.04
CA SER A 8 -7.41 -22.35 18.95
C SER A 8 -6.50 -23.55 18.76
N LYS A 9 -7.06 -24.76 18.57
CA LYS A 9 -6.28 -25.97 18.28
C LYS A 9 -5.57 -25.87 16.93
N ALA A 10 -6.24 -25.34 15.91
CA ALA A 10 -5.66 -25.14 14.59
C ALA A 10 -4.45 -24.20 14.68
N LYS A 11 -4.56 -23.07 15.38
CA LYS A 11 -3.46 -22.13 15.56
C LYS A 11 -2.22 -22.77 16.18
N ILE A 12 -2.39 -23.55 17.26
CA ILE A 12 -1.28 -24.27 17.91
C ILE A 12 -0.60 -25.27 16.94
N LEU A 13 -1.39 -26.00 16.15
CA LEU A 13 -0.83 -26.94 15.17
C LEU A 13 -0.08 -26.23 14.05
N LEU A 14 -0.57 -25.07 13.62
CA LEU A 14 0.03 -24.26 12.56
C LEU A 14 1.31 -23.59 13.06
N GLU A 15 1.35 -23.08 14.29
CA GLU A 15 2.56 -22.55 14.92
C GLU A 15 3.64 -23.63 15.04
N ARG A 16 3.26 -24.87 15.38
CA ARG A 16 4.20 -26.00 15.35
C ARG A 16 4.71 -26.30 13.94
N ALA A 17 3.86 -26.20 12.92
CA ALA A 17 4.29 -26.38 11.54
C ALA A 17 5.30 -25.30 11.13
N LEU A 18 5.05 -24.04 11.50
CA LEU A 18 5.98 -22.93 11.23
C LEU A 18 7.30 -23.03 11.99
N ASN A 19 7.31 -23.67 13.17
CA ASN A 19 8.56 -23.96 13.88
C ASN A 19 9.43 -25.03 13.19
N VAL A 20 8.82 -25.90 12.38
CA VAL A 20 9.55 -26.92 11.61
C VAL A 20 9.97 -26.33 10.26
N ASP A 21 9.07 -25.64 9.59
CA ASP A 21 9.30 -24.96 8.32
C ASP A 21 8.62 -23.60 8.34
N GLU A 22 9.43 -22.56 8.53
CA GLU A 22 9.00 -21.17 8.60
C GLU A 22 8.33 -20.70 7.30
N TYR A 23 8.63 -21.35 6.18
CA TYR A 23 8.12 -20.99 4.85
C TYR A 23 6.98 -21.90 4.38
N TYR A 24 6.39 -22.70 5.27
CA TYR A 24 5.32 -23.62 4.94
C TYR A 24 4.01 -22.88 4.57
N LEU A 25 3.86 -22.59 3.27
CA LEU A 25 2.77 -21.81 2.68
C LEU A 25 1.36 -22.26 3.13
N PRO A 26 1.03 -23.57 3.18
CA PRO A 26 -0.30 -23.99 3.62
C PRO A 26 -0.62 -23.57 5.05
N ALA A 27 0.38 -23.58 5.96
CA ALA A 27 0.13 -23.15 7.33
C ALA A 27 -0.08 -21.63 7.42
N ILE A 28 0.68 -20.87 6.66
CA ILE A 28 0.56 -19.41 6.58
C ILE A 28 -0.84 -19.02 6.07
N TYR A 29 -1.34 -19.70 5.03
CA TYR A 29 -2.69 -19.47 4.51
C TYR A 29 -3.77 -19.77 5.55
N MET A 30 -3.63 -20.86 6.30
CA MET A 30 -4.59 -21.21 7.34
C MET A 30 -4.56 -20.23 8.51
N ILE A 31 -3.36 -19.79 8.96
CA ILE A 31 -3.22 -18.78 10.01
C ILE A 31 -3.86 -17.46 9.60
N ALA A 32 -3.60 -16.99 8.37
CA ALA A 32 -4.20 -15.76 7.87
C ALA A 32 -5.74 -15.85 7.81
N GLN A 33 -6.30 -16.99 7.37
CA GLN A 33 -7.75 -17.23 7.38
C GLN A 33 -8.35 -17.29 8.79
N ILE A 34 -7.58 -17.80 9.76
CA ILE A 34 -8.00 -17.80 11.17
C ILE A 34 -8.06 -16.36 11.67
N TYR A 35 -7.01 -15.58 11.46
CA TYR A 35 -6.99 -14.17 11.86
C TYR A 35 -8.10 -13.35 11.19
N GLU A 36 -8.38 -13.61 9.92
CA GLU A 36 -9.50 -13.03 9.18
C GLU A 36 -10.86 -13.36 9.82
N GLN A 37 -11.06 -14.60 10.28
CA GLN A 37 -12.29 -15.02 10.97
C GLN A 37 -12.42 -14.44 12.37
N GLU A 38 -11.30 -14.20 13.05
CA GLU A 38 -11.25 -13.52 14.35
C GLU A 38 -11.49 -12.00 14.22
N GLY A 39 -11.52 -11.44 13.01
CA GLY A 39 -11.59 -10.00 12.77
C GLY A 39 -10.25 -9.27 12.97
N ASN A 40 -9.18 -10.03 13.26
CA ASN A 40 -7.84 -9.54 13.46
C ASN A 40 -7.12 -9.34 12.11
N LEU A 41 -7.53 -8.33 11.35
CA LEU A 41 -7.00 -8.10 9.99
C LEU A 41 -5.53 -7.64 9.98
N SER A 42 -5.09 -6.88 10.99
CA SER A 42 -3.70 -6.37 11.06
C SER A 42 -2.64 -7.48 11.15
N PRO A 43 -2.71 -8.45 12.09
CA PRO A 43 -1.73 -9.54 12.14
C PRO A 43 -1.80 -10.45 10.92
N ALA A 44 -2.98 -10.63 10.31
CA ALA A 44 -3.12 -11.40 9.07
C ALA A 44 -2.30 -10.78 7.93
N VAL A 45 -2.41 -9.45 7.76
CA VAL A 45 -1.63 -8.70 6.76
C VAL A 45 -0.14 -8.78 7.06
N ALA A 46 0.28 -8.62 8.32
CA ALA A 46 1.70 -8.66 8.69
C ALA A 46 2.35 -10.02 8.36
N VAL A 47 1.69 -11.13 8.69
CA VAL A 47 2.19 -12.48 8.41
C VAL A 47 2.29 -12.73 6.90
N LEU A 48 1.25 -12.36 6.14
CA LEU A 48 1.26 -12.51 4.69
C LEU A 48 2.28 -11.59 4.00
N HIS A 49 2.45 -10.37 4.50
CA HIS A 49 3.42 -9.41 3.95
C HIS A 49 4.85 -9.90 4.18
N LYS A 50 5.17 -10.41 5.38
CA LYS A 50 6.46 -11.05 5.64
C LYS A 50 6.69 -12.18 4.63
N GLN A 51 5.72 -13.07 4.46
CA GLN A 51 5.86 -14.17 3.51
C GLN A 51 5.96 -13.70 2.04
N ALA A 52 5.32 -12.58 1.68
CA ALA A 52 5.43 -12.02 0.33
C ALA A 52 6.85 -11.54 0.00
N LEU A 53 7.63 -11.12 1.00
CA LEU A 53 9.03 -10.73 0.83
C LEU A 53 9.92 -11.95 0.56
N ASP A 54 9.62 -13.07 1.23
CA ASP A 54 10.43 -14.29 1.13
C ASP A 54 10.02 -15.18 -0.06
N GLN A 55 8.71 -15.35 -0.28
CA GLN A 55 8.12 -16.24 -1.28
C GLN A 55 6.90 -15.57 -1.93
N PRO A 56 7.10 -14.58 -2.82
CA PRO A 56 6.00 -13.90 -3.51
C PRO A 56 5.21 -14.89 -4.35
N THR A 57 3.95 -15.13 -3.96
CA THR A 57 3.05 -16.05 -4.66
C THR A 57 1.76 -15.32 -5.01
N CYS A 58 1.18 -15.60 -6.17
CA CYS A 58 -0.12 -15.03 -6.58
C CYS A 58 -1.18 -15.16 -5.47
N ARG A 59 -1.22 -16.31 -4.78
CA ARG A 59 -2.15 -16.56 -3.68
C ARG A 59 -1.95 -15.65 -2.47
N ILE A 60 -0.71 -15.27 -2.13
CA ILE A 60 -0.42 -14.37 -1.00
C ILE A 60 -0.90 -12.97 -1.32
N TYR A 61 -0.56 -12.46 -2.51
CA TYR A 61 -1.02 -11.14 -2.96
C TYR A 61 -2.55 -11.09 -3.09
N GLN A 62 -3.19 -12.17 -3.53
CA GLN A 62 -4.64 -12.29 -3.50
C GLN A 62 -5.19 -12.12 -2.07
N MET A 63 -4.64 -12.84 -1.09
CA MET A 63 -5.10 -12.76 0.31
C MET A 63 -4.83 -11.38 0.94
N LEU A 64 -3.71 -10.75 0.60
CA LEU A 64 -3.42 -9.36 1.00
C LEU A 64 -4.47 -8.40 0.43
N GLY A 65 -4.82 -8.56 -0.85
CA GLY A 65 -5.91 -7.81 -1.48
C GLY A 65 -7.24 -8.01 -0.76
N ASP A 66 -7.63 -9.27 -0.50
CA ASP A 66 -8.88 -9.62 0.19
C ASP A 66 -8.94 -8.94 1.59
N LEU A 67 -7.83 -8.98 2.34
CA LEU A 67 -7.72 -8.34 3.65
C LEU A 67 -7.75 -6.81 3.56
N SER A 68 -7.10 -6.21 2.55
CA SER A 68 -7.13 -4.77 2.33
C SER A 68 -8.53 -4.26 1.98
N VAL A 69 -9.30 -5.01 1.19
CA VAL A 69 -10.73 -4.70 0.95
C VAL A 69 -11.50 -4.70 2.26
N LYS A 70 -11.27 -5.68 3.13
CA LYS A 70 -11.90 -5.75 4.45
C LYS A 70 -11.49 -4.61 5.39
N GLN A 71 -10.27 -4.09 5.24
CA GLN A 71 -9.78 -2.90 5.94
C GLN A 71 -10.25 -1.59 5.29
N ASN A 72 -11.12 -1.65 4.26
CA ASN A 72 -11.61 -0.50 3.50
C ASN A 72 -10.48 0.28 2.78
N GLN A 73 -9.34 -0.37 2.52
CA GLN A 73 -8.18 0.17 1.81
C GLN A 73 -8.21 -0.30 0.36
N LEU A 74 -9.15 0.23 -0.42
CA LEU A 74 -9.39 -0.21 -1.80
C LEU A 74 -8.19 0.07 -2.72
N GLU A 75 -7.52 1.22 -2.59
CA GLU A 75 -6.33 1.52 -3.40
C GLU A 75 -5.23 0.47 -3.25
N LYS A 76 -4.87 0.11 -2.01
CA LYS A 76 -3.87 -0.94 -1.77
C LYS A 76 -4.34 -2.31 -2.22
N ALA A 77 -5.64 -2.62 -2.06
CA ALA A 77 -6.20 -3.87 -2.55
C ALA A 77 -6.02 -4.00 -4.07
N PHE A 78 -6.20 -2.91 -4.82
CA PHE A 78 -5.96 -2.87 -6.26
C PHE A 78 -4.51 -3.21 -6.58
N ASP A 79 -3.55 -2.57 -5.92
CA ASP A 79 -2.11 -2.81 -6.15
C ASP A 79 -1.71 -4.26 -5.85
N PHE A 80 -2.26 -4.84 -4.78
CA PHE A 80 -2.01 -6.23 -4.44
C PHE A 80 -2.62 -7.19 -5.46
N TYR A 81 -3.86 -6.99 -5.90
CA TYR A 81 -4.46 -7.82 -6.95
C TYR A 81 -3.74 -7.67 -8.29
N TYR A 82 -3.28 -6.46 -8.64
CA TYR A 82 -2.50 -6.23 -9.84
C TYR A 82 -1.17 -7.00 -9.79
N SER A 83 -0.48 -6.95 -8.65
CA SER A 83 0.74 -7.74 -8.41
C SER A 83 0.47 -9.24 -8.50
N ALA A 84 -0.69 -9.71 -8.01
CA ALA A 84 -1.09 -11.11 -8.13
C ALA A 84 -1.32 -11.54 -9.60
N LEU A 85 -1.95 -10.70 -10.43
CA LEU A 85 -2.14 -10.96 -11.87
C LEU A 85 -0.82 -10.95 -12.65
N ASN A 86 0.16 -10.14 -12.23
CA ASN A 86 1.49 -10.16 -12.84
C ASN A 86 2.21 -11.50 -12.60
N LEU A 87 1.93 -12.18 -11.47
CA LEU A 87 2.47 -13.50 -11.18
C LEU A 87 1.68 -14.62 -11.86
N ASP A 88 0.35 -14.55 -11.82
CA ASP A 88 -0.53 -15.50 -12.49
C ASP A 88 -1.69 -14.77 -13.18
N PRO A 89 -1.55 -14.47 -14.49
CA PRO A 89 -2.57 -13.74 -15.24
C PRO A 89 -3.83 -14.57 -15.50
N ASN A 90 -3.79 -15.89 -15.25
CA ASN A 90 -4.94 -16.78 -15.46
C ASN A 90 -5.70 -17.08 -14.15
N ASN A 91 -5.34 -16.39 -13.06
CA ASN A 91 -6.04 -16.55 -11.80
C ASN A 91 -7.41 -15.85 -11.85
N LYS A 92 -8.44 -16.62 -12.19
CA LYS A 92 -9.83 -16.17 -12.26
C LYS A 92 -10.30 -15.47 -10.99
N ARG A 93 -9.89 -15.95 -9.81
CA ARG A 93 -10.31 -15.34 -8.55
C ARG A 93 -9.79 -13.93 -8.39
N VAL A 94 -8.52 -13.69 -8.76
CA VAL A 94 -7.92 -12.35 -8.68
C VAL A 94 -8.57 -11.42 -9.70
N MET A 95 -8.83 -11.94 -10.90
CA MET A 95 -9.53 -11.19 -11.96
C MET A 95 -10.93 -10.75 -11.49
N GLU A 96 -11.71 -11.67 -10.94
CA GLU A 96 -13.03 -11.39 -10.34
C GLU A 96 -12.93 -10.38 -9.19
N SER A 97 -11.95 -10.54 -8.28
CA SER A 97 -11.74 -9.61 -7.16
C SER A 97 -11.37 -8.20 -7.63
N LEU A 98 -10.53 -8.08 -8.66
CA LEU A 98 -10.11 -6.78 -9.22
C LEU A 98 -11.24 -6.12 -10.01
N GLU A 99 -12.01 -6.89 -10.78
CA GLU A 99 -13.22 -6.40 -11.44
C GLU A 99 -14.26 -5.91 -10.42
N SER A 100 -14.45 -6.66 -9.33
CA SER A 100 -15.37 -6.29 -8.25
C SER A 100 -14.94 -5.04 -7.49
N LEU A 101 -13.64 -4.75 -7.43
CA LEU A 101 -13.13 -3.54 -6.80
C LEU A 101 -13.47 -2.28 -7.62
N GLY A 102 -13.71 -2.47 -8.92
CA GLY A 102 -13.92 -1.40 -9.88
C GLY A 102 -12.61 -0.85 -10.39
N LYS A 103 -12.52 -0.60 -11.70
CA LYS A 103 -11.44 0.21 -12.26
C LYS A 103 -11.39 1.52 -11.48
N PRO A 104 -10.23 2.02 -11.01
CA PRO A 104 -10.16 3.39 -10.51
C PRO A 104 -10.71 4.26 -11.62
N CYS A 105 -11.89 4.79 -11.36
CA CYS A 105 -12.73 5.39 -12.37
C CYS A 105 -12.09 6.71 -12.76
N ASN A 106 -11.18 6.67 -13.73
CA ASN A 106 -10.93 7.83 -14.57
C ASN A 106 -12.13 8.01 -15.50
N THR A 107 -13.30 8.35 -14.96
CA THR A 107 -14.27 9.16 -15.70
C THR A 107 -13.70 10.57 -15.86
N SER A 108 -12.57 10.65 -16.54
CA SER A 108 -12.29 11.70 -17.50
C SER A 108 -12.44 11.06 -18.87
N THR A 109 -13.63 10.52 -19.14
CA THR A 109 -14.23 10.70 -20.46
C THR A 109 -14.45 12.21 -20.63
N ALA A 110 -13.38 12.98 -20.80
CA ALA A 110 -13.42 14.12 -21.69
C ALA A 110 -13.37 13.52 -23.09
N THR A 111 -14.55 13.04 -23.50
CA THR A 111 -15.04 12.90 -24.86
C THR A 111 -13.98 13.14 -25.93
N SER A 112 -13.33 12.05 -26.35
CA SER A 112 -12.77 11.98 -27.68
C SER A 112 -13.90 12.13 -28.69
N ALA A 113 -13.83 13.20 -29.49
CA ALA A 113 -14.31 13.25 -30.85
C ALA A 113 -15.76 12.81 -31.10
N ASP A 114 -16.70 13.75 -31.00
CA ASP A 114 -17.77 13.81 -32.00
C ASP A 114 -17.57 15.09 -32.83
N SER A 115 -16.97 14.89 -33.99
CA SER A 115 -16.62 15.92 -34.97
C SER A 115 -17.87 16.29 -35.77
N THR A 116 -18.69 17.20 -35.25
CA THR A 116 -19.56 18.00 -36.11
C THR A 116 -18.73 19.10 -36.78
N GLY A 117 -18.28 18.84 -38.00
CA GLY A 117 -17.82 19.86 -38.95
C GLY A 117 -18.43 19.53 -40.31
N PRO A 118 -19.16 20.46 -40.92
CA PRO A 118 -18.48 21.29 -41.91
C PRO A 118 -19.00 22.72 -41.96
N VAL A 119 -18.15 23.74 -41.71
CA VAL A 119 -18.26 25.01 -42.44
C VAL A 119 -16.95 25.79 -42.42
N LEU A 120 -16.64 26.36 -43.59
CA LEU A 120 -15.49 27.17 -43.96
C LEU A 120 -15.68 28.66 -43.59
N ASN A 121 -14.57 29.34 -43.27
CA ASN A 121 -14.23 30.78 -43.44
C ASN A 121 -13.43 31.23 -42.20
N GLY A 122 -12.26 31.86 -42.28
CA GLY A 122 -11.65 32.63 -43.35
C GLY A 122 -11.11 33.93 -42.73
N SER A 123 -9.81 34.18 -42.91
CA SER A 123 -9.13 35.48 -42.83
C SER A 123 -8.63 36.04 -41.49
N LEU A 124 -7.38 36.53 -41.59
CA LEU A 124 -6.76 37.68 -40.92
C LEU A 124 -6.01 37.47 -39.59
N LEU A 125 -4.71 37.21 -39.78
CA LEU A 125 -3.57 37.83 -39.09
C LEU A 125 -3.87 39.27 -38.59
N ASP A 126 -3.79 39.49 -37.27
CA ASP A 126 -3.46 40.81 -36.73
C ASP A 126 -2.64 40.69 -35.43
N ALA A 127 -1.84 41.71 -35.21
CA ALA A 127 -0.63 41.76 -34.42
C ALA A 127 -0.86 42.14 -32.94
N THR A 128 0.26 42.14 -32.21
CA THR A 128 0.55 42.96 -31.02
C THR A 128 -0.30 42.76 -29.76
N PHE A 129 0.29 42.11 -28.75
CA PHE A 129 0.17 42.63 -27.39
C PHE A 129 1.47 42.41 -26.60
N SER A 130 2.10 43.53 -26.28
CA SER A 130 3.24 43.65 -25.37
C SER A 130 2.72 43.89 -23.96
N GLY A 131 3.22 43.11 -23.00
CA GLY A 131 3.28 43.47 -21.58
C GLY A 131 2.01 43.29 -20.74
N VAL A 132 2.08 42.43 -19.72
CA VAL A 132 1.81 42.79 -18.31
C VAL A 132 2.40 41.70 -17.41
N ASN A 133 3.05 42.18 -16.35
CA ASN A 133 3.75 41.45 -15.31
C ASN A 133 2.81 40.73 -14.32
N ASN A 134 3.39 39.72 -13.67
CA ASN A 134 3.16 39.24 -12.29
C ASN A 134 1.76 38.78 -11.87
N ALA A 135 1.65 37.48 -11.55
CA ALA A 135 1.15 37.04 -10.25
C ALA A 135 1.67 35.63 -9.93
N GLU A 136 2.31 35.56 -8.77
CA GLU A 136 2.87 34.43 -8.05
C GLU A 136 1.95 33.20 -8.01
N ASN A 137 2.48 32.04 -8.39
CA ASN A 137 2.01 30.76 -7.88
C ASN A 137 3.20 29.99 -7.33
N GLU A 138 3.52 30.30 -6.07
CA GLU A 138 4.28 29.40 -5.21
C GLU A 138 3.43 28.16 -4.92
N SER A 139 3.74 27.06 -5.60
CA SER A 139 3.35 25.72 -5.17
C SER A 139 4.64 24.95 -4.92
N THR A 140 4.95 24.84 -3.63
CA THR A 140 6.07 24.11 -3.03
C THR A 140 6.18 22.67 -3.55
N PRO A 141 7.38 22.16 -3.87
CA PRO A 141 7.61 20.74 -4.00
C PRO A 141 7.87 20.12 -2.62
N PHE A 142 6.97 19.22 -2.20
CA PHE A 142 7.13 18.37 -1.02
C PHE A 142 8.24 17.33 -1.28
N ASN A 143 9.49 17.68 -0.97
CA ASN A 143 10.58 16.71 -0.92
C ASN A 143 10.64 16.07 0.46
N ASN A 144 10.16 14.82 0.50
CA ASN A 144 10.32 13.88 1.59
C ASN A 144 11.73 13.28 1.52
N ALA A 145 12.64 13.74 2.38
CA ALA A 145 13.93 13.10 2.64
C ALA A 145 14.03 12.79 4.13
N VAL A 146 14.10 11.49 4.39
CA VAL A 146 14.25 10.78 5.66
C VAL A 146 15.68 10.87 6.21
N HIS A 147 15.81 10.47 7.49
CA HIS A 147 16.99 10.12 8.30
C HIS A 147 17.47 11.21 9.28
N GLU A 148 16.99 11.15 10.54
CA GLU A 148 17.59 10.42 11.69
C GLU A 148 18.70 11.27 12.34
N GLU A 149 18.38 12.08 13.36
CA GLU A 149 18.56 11.74 14.78
C GLU A 149 19.87 11.03 15.12
N ASP A 150 20.95 11.81 15.25
CA ASP A 150 22.05 11.49 16.15
C ASP A 150 22.02 12.50 17.31
N THR A 151 21.40 12.07 18.40
CA THR A 151 21.52 12.70 19.72
C THR A 151 22.83 12.22 20.34
N PHE A 152 23.86 13.07 20.35
CA PHE A 152 25.00 12.90 21.24
C PHE A 152 25.19 14.17 22.06
N MET A 153 24.80 14.10 23.33
CA MET A 153 25.11 15.09 24.34
C MET A 153 26.56 14.90 24.77
N ASP A 154 27.43 15.84 24.41
CA ASP A 154 28.64 16.09 25.21
C ASP A 154 28.44 17.38 26.00
N SER A 155 28.48 17.20 27.32
CA SER A 155 28.27 18.23 28.32
C SER A 155 29.63 18.83 28.70
N ASP A 156 29.99 19.96 28.09
CA ASP A 156 31.07 20.81 28.57
C ASP A 156 30.52 21.89 29.51
N HIS A 157 30.68 21.68 30.82
CA HIS A 157 30.76 22.81 31.74
C HIS A 157 31.62 22.50 32.98
N GLU A 158 32.87 22.97 32.92
CA GLU A 158 33.54 23.83 33.90
C GLU A 158 33.10 23.72 35.37
N GLY A 159 34.05 23.42 36.27
CA GLY A 159 33.82 23.57 37.71
C GLY A 159 34.91 23.02 38.62
N SER A 160 36.15 23.45 38.44
CA SER A 160 37.22 23.26 39.43
C SER A 160 36.89 24.05 40.71
N GLY A 161 36.85 23.39 41.86
CA GLY A 161 36.96 24.07 43.15
C GLY A 161 36.51 23.25 44.36
N SER A 162 37.48 22.95 45.24
CA SER A 162 37.41 22.91 46.72
C SER A 162 36.21 22.19 47.38
N ASP A 163 36.37 21.24 48.30
CA ASP A 163 37.23 21.35 49.48
C ASP A 163 37.35 19.99 50.19
N ILE A 164 38.52 19.80 50.80
CA ILE A 164 38.86 18.73 51.71
C ILE A 164 38.34 19.13 53.09
N SER A 165 37.64 18.25 53.79
CA SER A 165 37.64 18.26 55.26
C SER A 165 37.38 16.87 55.83
N ILE A 166 38.17 16.61 56.88
CA ILE A 166 38.43 15.38 57.63
C ILE A 166 37.22 14.98 58.48
#